data_AF-A0AAN8WRT4-F1
#
_entry.id   AF-A0AAN8WRT4-F1
#
_cell.length_a   1.000
_cell.length_b   1.000
_cell.length_c   1.000
_cell.angle_alpha   90.00
_cell.angle_beta   90.00
_cell.angle_gamma   90.00
#
_symmetry.space_group_name_H-M   'P 1'
#
loop_
_entity.id
_entity.type
_entity.pdbx_description
1 polymer ?
#
loop_
_entity_poly.entity_id
_entity_poly.type
_entity_poly.pdbx_seq_one_letter_code
_entity_poly.pdbx_strand_id
1 'polypeptide(L)'
;MSEEIPPLEDVPDVLKKLQERTDKVLKEALSSNSEGEGKEIKDSEKKISSSFGGMKKGFLFSGSSANSSTAVKKIPVTHKKTKDDIPHIKANPAKSDLVLKEVQEAMIDANKSNDFQNELAKRLEGNSDVMDVLADPNWIPILDEFQRDPQGAMHKYKNNSKVKKTLLKLCDVLGDTFLHMDKSKKTEEELLCGDLMENPQVKEALLDPLVMKITSYMKEGANDKVQRCLQTVNPEQKRHIQTLVDFGLFSFSM
;
A
#
# COMPACT_ATOMS: atom_id res chain seq x y z
N MET A 1 -11.39 -46.40 -11.99
CA MET A 1 -10.99 -46.43 -10.57
C MET A 1 -11.51 -45.14 -9.98
N SER A 2 -12.53 -45.22 -9.13
CA SER A 2 -13.17 -44.06 -8.52
C SER A 2 -12.32 -43.66 -7.32
N GLU A 3 -11.68 -42.49 -7.38
CA GLU A 3 -10.94 -41.90 -6.26
C GLU A 3 -11.95 -41.37 -5.24
N GLU A 4 -12.09 -42.13 -4.16
CA GLU A 4 -12.93 -41.83 -3.00
C GLU A 4 -12.25 -40.74 -2.17
N ILE A 5 -12.83 -39.54 -2.19
CA ILE A 5 -12.36 -38.38 -1.43
C ILE A 5 -12.58 -38.66 0.06
N PRO A 6 -11.55 -38.60 0.92
CA PRO A 6 -11.71 -38.90 2.34
C PRO A 6 -12.67 -37.88 3.01
N PRO A 7 -13.56 -38.35 3.91
CA PRO A 7 -14.55 -37.50 4.56
C PRO A 7 -13.90 -36.46 5.48
N LEU A 8 -14.43 -35.23 5.46
CA LEU A 8 -13.97 -34.06 6.22
C LEU A 8 -14.30 -34.11 7.73
N GLU A 9 -14.54 -35.28 8.31
CA GLU A 9 -15.06 -35.37 9.69
C GLU A 9 -14.02 -35.09 10.79
N ASP A 10 -12.72 -35.01 10.46
CA ASP A 10 -11.64 -34.83 11.45
C ASP A 10 -11.14 -33.37 11.61
N VAL A 11 -11.69 -32.42 10.86
CA VAL A 11 -11.31 -30.99 10.99
C VAL A 11 -11.55 -30.39 12.40
N PRO A 12 -12.62 -30.72 13.15
CA PRO A 12 -12.83 -30.12 14.47
C PRO A 12 -11.78 -30.56 15.52
N ASP A 13 -11.26 -31.80 15.42
CA ASP A 13 -10.24 -32.30 16.35
C ASP A 13 -8.88 -31.64 16.11
N VAL A 14 -8.53 -31.34 14.85
CA VAL A 14 -7.32 -30.59 14.51
C VAL A 14 -7.39 -29.16 15.06
N LEU A 15 -8.55 -28.52 14.98
CA LEU A 15 -8.79 -27.17 15.53
C LEU A 15 -8.67 -27.14 17.05
N LYS A 16 -9.27 -28.13 17.74
CA LYS A 16 -9.19 -28.25 19.20
C LYS A 16 -7.76 -28.48 19.68
N LYS A 17 -7.00 -29.31 18.96
CA LYS A 17 -5.58 -29.58 19.26
C LYS A 17 -4.66 -28.39 18.98
N LEU A 18 -5.02 -27.51 18.05
CA LEU A 18 -4.31 -26.24 17.82
C LEU A 18 -4.58 -25.26 18.96
N GLN A 19 -5.83 -25.16 19.40
CA GLN A 19 -6.26 -24.26 20.46
C GLN A 19 -5.63 -24.62 21.83
N GLU A 20 -5.54 -25.92 22.14
CA GLU A 20 -4.84 -26.41 23.35
C GLU A 20 -3.33 -26.13 23.33
N ARG A 21 -2.69 -26.10 22.15
CA ARG A 21 -1.26 -25.76 22.02
C ARG A 21 -1.02 -24.26 22.21
N THR A 22 -1.90 -23.40 21.71
CA THR A 22 -1.76 -21.95 21.88
C THR A 22 -1.91 -21.53 23.34
N ASP A 23 -2.85 -22.13 24.07
CA ASP A 23 -3.06 -21.80 25.50
C ASP A 23 -1.88 -22.23 26.38
N LYS A 24 -1.22 -23.33 26.03
CA LYS A 24 -0.04 -23.81 26.77
C LYS A 24 1.17 -22.88 26.60
N VAL A 25 1.40 -22.39 25.38
CA VAL A 25 2.50 -21.46 25.06
C VAL A 25 2.26 -20.07 25.67
N LEU A 26 1.01 -19.58 25.65
CA LEU A 26 0.67 -18.29 26.26
C LEU A 26 0.83 -18.31 27.79
N LYS A 27 0.50 -19.44 28.43
CA LYS A 27 0.62 -19.59 29.88
C LYS A 27 2.08 -19.71 30.35
N GLU A 28 2.95 -20.30 29.53
CA GLU A 28 4.40 -20.35 29.78
C GLU A 28 5.07 -18.98 29.58
N ALA A 29 4.61 -18.18 28.61
CA ALA A 29 5.11 -16.84 28.38
C ALA A 29 4.69 -15.83 29.47
N LEU A 30 3.53 -16.02 30.11
CA LEU A 30 3.03 -15.14 31.17
C LEU A 30 3.57 -15.46 32.57
N SER A 31 4.16 -16.65 32.78
CA SER A 31 4.70 -17.06 34.08
C SER A 31 6.16 -16.65 34.32
N SER A 32 6.84 -16.05 33.34
CA SER A 32 8.27 -15.69 33.45
C SER A 32 8.56 -14.20 33.62
N ASN A 33 7.54 -13.34 33.81
CA ASN A 33 7.79 -11.90 33.96
C ASN A 33 6.75 -11.21 34.86
N SER A 34 6.88 -11.35 36.18
CA SER A 34 6.17 -10.48 37.14
C SER A 34 6.81 -10.45 38.53
N GLU A 35 7.83 -9.61 38.70
CA GLU A 35 7.98 -8.80 39.91
C GLU A 35 7.82 -7.34 39.47
N GLY A 36 6.85 -6.62 40.06
CA GLY A 36 6.76 -5.16 39.92
C GLY A 36 5.40 -4.62 39.50
N GLU A 37 4.60 -4.29 40.53
CA GLU A 37 3.62 -3.21 40.61
C GLU A 37 2.41 -3.18 39.66
N GLY A 38 1.24 -3.23 40.29
CA GLY A 38 -0.05 -3.30 39.62
C GLY A 38 -0.62 -1.96 39.16
N LYS A 39 -1.51 -2.07 38.19
CA LYS A 39 -2.73 -1.26 38.11
C LYS A 39 -3.77 -1.97 37.24
N GLU A 40 -4.93 -2.09 37.86
CA GLU A 40 -6.17 -2.73 37.43
C GLU A 40 -6.81 -1.95 36.26
N ILE A 41 -7.02 -2.58 35.10
CA ILE A 41 -7.92 -2.08 34.06
C ILE A 41 -8.79 -3.22 33.54
N LYS A 42 -10.10 -2.99 33.66
CA LYS A 42 -11.21 -3.90 33.40
C LYS A 42 -11.47 -4.11 31.90
N ASP A 43 -11.99 -5.31 31.65
CA ASP A 43 -12.59 -5.84 30.42
C ASP A 43 -13.41 -4.85 29.59
N SER A 44 -13.21 -4.92 28.27
CA SER A 44 -14.31 -4.76 27.31
C SER A 44 -14.04 -5.57 26.04
N GLU A 45 -14.61 -6.78 26.05
CA GLU A 45 -14.81 -7.67 24.91
C GLU A 45 -15.67 -6.97 23.85
N LYS A 46 -15.11 -6.69 22.67
CA LYS A 46 -15.89 -6.30 21.48
C LYS A 46 -15.66 -7.29 20.35
N LYS A 47 -16.73 -8.05 20.08
CA LYS A 47 -16.90 -8.98 18.96
C LYS A 47 -16.66 -8.26 17.64
N ILE A 48 -15.75 -8.82 16.84
CA ILE A 48 -15.52 -8.47 15.44
C ILE A 48 -16.66 -9.10 14.64
N SER A 49 -17.62 -8.28 14.19
CA SER A 49 -18.61 -8.69 13.19
C SER A 49 -17.94 -8.75 11.82
N SER A 50 -17.64 -9.96 11.37
CA SER A 50 -17.36 -10.28 9.98
C SER A 50 -18.62 -10.02 9.15
N SER A 51 -18.63 -8.90 8.42
CA SER A 51 -19.61 -8.61 7.37
C SER A 51 -19.12 -7.40 6.56
N PHE A 52 -18.16 -7.63 5.67
CA PHE A 52 -17.73 -6.63 4.70
C PHE A 52 -17.71 -7.26 3.31
N GLY A 53 -18.50 -6.66 2.42
CA GLY A 53 -18.20 -6.69 1.00
C GLY A 53 -18.80 -7.83 0.19
N GLY A 54 -20.13 -7.88 0.13
CA GLY A 54 -20.85 -8.61 -0.92
C GLY A 54 -20.45 -8.14 -2.32
N MET A 55 -19.45 -8.79 -2.92
CA MET A 55 -19.30 -8.86 -4.37
C MET A 55 -20.36 -9.82 -4.91
N LYS A 56 -21.52 -9.22 -5.13
CA LYS A 56 -22.73 -9.78 -5.70
C LYS A 56 -22.40 -10.38 -7.08
N LYS A 57 -22.44 -11.72 -7.15
CA LYS A 57 -22.46 -12.56 -8.35
C LYS A 57 -23.39 -11.98 -9.42
N GLY A 58 -22.87 -11.17 -10.35
CA GLY A 58 -23.74 -10.40 -11.25
C GLY A 58 -23.18 -9.99 -12.62
N PHE A 59 -22.10 -10.58 -13.12
CA PHE A 59 -21.53 -10.16 -14.42
C PHE A 59 -21.11 -11.26 -15.40
N LEU A 60 -21.36 -12.55 -15.12
CA LEU A 60 -21.00 -13.64 -16.06
C LEU A 60 -22.17 -14.53 -16.50
N PHE A 61 -23.41 -14.14 -16.19
CA PHE A 61 -24.62 -14.91 -16.56
C PHE A 61 -25.64 -14.10 -17.39
N SER A 62 -25.20 -13.04 -18.09
CA SER A 62 -26.05 -12.40 -19.11
C SER A 62 -25.93 -13.12 -20.45
N GLY A 63 -26.82 -14.07 -20.68
CA GLY A 63 -27.41 -14.29 -22.01
C GLY A 63 -26.66 -15.17 -22.99
N SER A 64 -26.68 -16.49 -22.76
CA SER A 64 -26.79 -17.45 -23.87
C SER A 64 -28.25 -17.87 -23.97
N SER A 65 -28.99 -17.21 -24.86
CA SER A 65 -30.32 -17.66 -25.28
C SER A 65 -30.24 -18.01 -26.77
N ALA A 66 -30.50 -19.29 -27.03
CA ALA A 66 -30.62 -19.88 -28.34
C ALA A 66 -31.89 -19.42 -29.05
N ASN A 67 -31.80 -19.14 -30.35
CA ASN A 67 -32.61 -19.73 -31.42
C ASN A 67 -32.58 -18.87 -32.68
N SER A 68 -32.25 -19.47 -33.81
CA SER A 68 -33.03 -19.35 -35.06
C SER A 68 -32.34 -20.14 -36.16
N SER A 69 -32.86 -21.33 -36.37
CA SER A 69 -32.64 -22.15 -37.56
C SER A 69 -33.17 -21.45 -38.81
N THR A 70 -32.37 -21.40 -39.87
CA THR A 70 -32.92 -21.39 -41.24
C THR A 70 -31.98 -22.16 -42.16
N ALA A 71 -32.57 -23.16 -42.81
CA ALA A 71 -31.93 -24.08 -43.74
C ALA A 71 -31.64 -23.43 -45.10
N VAL A 72 -30.95 -24.21 -45.96
CA VAL A 72 -30.75 -24.05 -47.41
C VAL A 72 -29.47 -23.25 -47.75
N LYS A 73 -28.47 -23.72 -48.51
CA LYS A 73 -28.42 -24.58 -49.71
C LYS A 73 -27.01 -25.18 -49.88
N LYS A 74 -26.93 -26.44 -50.30
CA LYS A 74 -25.68 -27.08 -50.80
C LYS A 74 -25.31 -26.52 -52.18
N ILE A 75 -24.05 -26.12 -52.37
CA ILE A 75 -23.37 -26.11 -53.67
C ILE A 75 -21.92 -26.61 -53.42
N PRO A 76 -21.39 -27.55 -54.23
CA PRO A 76 -20.01 -28.00 -54.12
C PRO A 76 -19.12 -27.17 -55.05
N VAL A 77 -18.07 -26.54 -54.52
CA VAL A 77 -16.97 -26.02 -55.38
C VAL A 77 -15.63 -26.21 -54.68
N THR A 78 -14.89 -27.17 -55.20
CA THR A 78 -13.43 -27.32 -55.14
C THR A 78 -12.76 -26.08 -55.74
N HIS A 79 -11.80 -25.47 -55.05
CA HIS A 79 -10.54 -24.86 -55.55
C HIS A 79 -9.88 -24.10 -54.38
N LYS A 80 -8.69 -24.48 -53.90
CA LYS A 80 -7.33 -24.27 -54.43
C LYS A 80 -6.64 -23.17 -53.59
N LYS A 81 -5.56 -23.55 -52.91
CA LYS A 81 -4.69 -22.70 -52.09
C LYS A 81 -4.22 -21.47 -52.87
N THR A 82 -4.57 -20.28 -52.39
CA THR A 82 -3.82 -19.04 -52.65
C THR A 82 -3.90 -18.17 -51.41
N LYS A 83 -2.71 -17.92 -50.83
CA LYS A 83 -2.31 -16.91 -49.84
C LYS A 83 -3.45 -16.16 -49.13
N ASP A 84 -3.56 -16.42 -47.83
CA ASP A 84 -4.42 -15.73 -46.86
C ASP A 84 -4.21 -14.20 -46.92
N ASP A 85 -5.02 -13.51 -47.73
CA ASP A 85 -5.20 -12.07 -47.65
C ASP A 85 -6.43 -11.81 -46.77
N ILE A 86 -6.18 -11.74 -45.47
CA ILE A 86 -7.19 -11.39 -44.46
C ILE A 86 -7.66 -9.97 -44.78
N PRO A 87 -8.96 -9.74 -45.05
CA PRO A 87 -9.45 -8.40 -45.37
C PRO A 87 -9.16 -7.45 -44.21
N HIS A 88 -8.22 -6.54 -44.44
CA HIS A 88 -7.77 -5.57 -43.45
C HIS A 88 -8.87 -4.51 -43.27
N ILE A 89 -9.67 -4.66 -42.21
CA ILE A 89 -10.67 -3.67 -41.81
C ILE A 89 -9.91 -2.43 -41.37
N LYS A 90 -9.80 -1.43 -42.24
CA LYS A 90 -9.27 -0.12 -41.88
C LYS A 90 -10.23 0.54 -40.90
N ALA A 91 -9.82 0.69 -39.64
CA ALA A 91 -10.56 1.46 -38.66
C ALA A 91 -10.72 2.90 -39.17
N ASN A 92 -11.96 3.33 -39.38
CA ASN A 92 -12.25 4.72 -39.70
C ASN A 92 -12.00 5.53 -38.43
N PRO A 93 -11.13 6.56 -38.43
CA PRO A 93 -10.83 7.35 -37.24
C PRO A 93 -12.00 8.31 -36.95
N ALA A 94 -13.15 7.74 -36.60
CA ALA A 94 -14.22 8.48 -35.98
C ALA A 94 -13.68 8.95 -34.62
N LYS A 95 -13.64 10.27 -34.43
CA LYS A 95 -13.21 10.95 -33.21
C LYS A 95 -13.84 10.24 -32.01
N SER A 96 -13.01 9.53 -31.25
CA SER A 96 -13.46 8.78 -30.08
C SER A 96 -13.85 9.78 -28.99
N ASP A 97 -15.13 10.11 -28.94
CA ASP A 97 -15.76 10.97 -27.91
C ASP A 97 -15.81 10.29 -26.53
N LEU A 98 -15.19 9.10 -26.41
CA LEU A 98 -15.05 8.31 -25.19
C LEU A 98 -13.70 8.54 -24.49
N VAL A 99 -13.02 9.65 -24.80
CA VAL A 99 -11.83 10.06 -24.06
C VAL A 99 -12.28 10.85 -22.82
N LEU A 100 -12.43 10.14 -21.70
CA LEU A 100 -12.69 10.76 -20.41
C LEU A 100 -11.39 11.40 -19.90
N LYS A 101 -11.31 12.73 -19.90
CA LYS A 101 -10.13 13.48 -19.46
C LYS A 101 -9.71 13.13 -18.03
N GLU A 102 -10.67 12.91 -17.13
CA GLU A 102 -10.40 12.52 -15.74
C GLU A 102 -9.69 11.16 -15.65
N VAL A 103 -10.03 10.21 -16.53
CA VAL A 103 -9.36 8.90 -16.56
C VAL A 103 -7.94 9.04 -17.09
N GLN A 104 -7.71 9.95 -18.05
CA GLN A 104 -6.36 10.22 -18.55
C GLN A 104 -5.51 10.93 -17.50
N GLU A 105 -6.05 11.90 -16.78
CA GLU A 105 -5.35 12.57 -15.68
C GLU A 105 -5.03 11.60 -14.54
N ALA A 106 -5.99 10.74 -14.16
CA ALA A 106 -5.74 9.69 -13.16
C ALA A 106 -4.69 8.67 -13.64
N MET A 107 -4.67 8.32 -14.93
CA MET A 107 -3.61 7.48 -15.51
C MET A 107 -2.25 8.18 -15.52
N ILE A 108 -2.20 9.49 -15.79
CA ILE A 108 -0.97 10.28 -15.78
C ILE A 108 -0.44 10.41 -14.35
N ASP A 109 -1.30 10.67 -13.37
CA ASP A 109 -0.91 10.72 -11.96
C ASP A 109 -0.50 9.35 -11.41
N ALA A 110 -1.18 8.27 -11.83
CA ALA A 110 -0.72 6.92 -11.55
C ALA A 110 0.66 6.65 -12.19
N ASN A 111 0.94 7.20 -13.37
CA ASN A 111 2.26 7.10 -14.00
C ASN A 111 3.34 7.97 -13.31
N LYS A 112 2.97 9.01 -12.56
CA LYS A 112 3.93 9.72 -11.70
C LYS A 112 4.39 8.86 -10.51
N SER A 113 3.61 7.85 -10.12
CA SER A 113 4.05 6.87 -9.12
C SER A 113 5.07 5.85 -9.65
N ASN A 114 5.50 5.97 -10.92
CA ASN A 114 6.59 5.17 -11.49
C ASN A 114 7.92 5.41 -10.77
N ASP A 115 8.05 6.42 -9.90
CA ASP A 115 9.22 6.61 -9.05
C ASP A 115 9.58 5.34 -8.26
N PHE A 116 8.57 4.62 -7.74
CA PHE A 116 8.82 3.34 -7.09
C PHE A 116 9.38 2.29 -8.06
N GLN A 117 8.77 2.14 -9.24
CA GLN A 117 9.21 1.15 -10.22
C GLN A 117 10.59 1.48 -10.77
N ASN A 118 10.90 2.76 -10.98
CA ASN A 118 12.20 3.24 -11.46
C ASN A 118 13.28 3.05 -10.40
N GLU A 119 13.00 3.39 -9.14
CA GLU A 119 13.96 3.21 -8.04
C GLU A 119 14.17 1.72 -7.74
N LEU A 120 13.10 0.92 -7.77
CA LEU A 120 13.19 -0.53 -7.66
C LEU A 120 14.03 -1.10 -8.80
N ALA A 121 13.74 -0.74 -10.05
CA ALA A 121 14.47 -1.19 -11.23
C ALA A 121 15.96 -0.83 -11.12
N LYS A 122 16.28 0.42 -10.78
CA LYS A 122 17.66 0.88 -10.58
C LYS A 122 18.41 0.10 -9.51
N ARG A 123 17.75 -0.25 -8.39
CA ARG A 123 18.37 -1.05 -7.32
C ARG A 123 18.49 -2.52 -7.69
N LEU A 124 17.53 -3.05 -8.44
CA LEU A 124 17.57 -4.40 -8.96
C LEU A 124 18.70 -4.54 -9.99
N GLU A 125 18.85 -3.57 -10.90
CA GLU A 125 19.97 -3.47 -11.85
C GLU A 125 21.33 -3.40 -11.16
N GLY A 126 21.42 -2.73 -10.01
CA GLY A 126 22.62 -2.72 -9.17
C GLY A 126 22.97 -4.07 -8.55
N ASN A 127 22.06 -5.06 -8.60
CA ASN A 127 22.22 -6.39 -8.01
C ASN A 127 22.10 -7.50 -9.08
N SER A 128 23.16 -7.72 -9.86
CA SER A 128 23.21 -8.74 -10.92
C SER A 128 22.78 -10.13 -10.46
N ASP A 129 23.20 -10.55 -9.25
CA ASP A 129 22.84 -11.85 -8.67
C ASP A 129 21.33 -12.06 -8.52
N VAL A 130 20.59 -10.98 -8.26
CA VAL A 130 19.12 -11.02 -8.10
C VAL A 130 18.47 -11.05 -9.48
N MET A 131 18.97 -10.24 -10.42
CA MET A 131 18.48 -10.20 -11.80
C MET A 131 18.67 -11.54 -12.53
N ASP A 132 19.84 -12.17 -12.40
CA ASP A 132 20.13 -13.48 -12.99
C ASP A 132 19.16 -14.55 -12.49
N VAL A 133 18.79 -14.45 -11.22
CA VAL A 133 17.83 -15.36 -10.57
C VAL A 133 16.41 -15.09 -11.03
N LEU A 134 15.99 -13.82 -11.15
CA LEU A 134 14.67 -13.47 -11.64
C LEU A 134 14.48 -13.81 -13.13
N ALA A 135 15.56 -13.82 -13.91
CA ALA A 135 15.55 -14.24 -15.30
C ALA A 135 15.55 -15.77 -15.47
N ASP A 136 15.90 -16.54 -14.43
CA ASP A 136 15.95 -17.99 -14.49
C ASP A 136 14.55 -18.60 -14.29
N PRO A 137 14.00 -19.33 -15.28
CA PRO A 137 12.67 -19.93 -15.16
C PRO A 137 12.55 -20.96 -14.03
N ASN A 138 13.67 -21.52 -13.56
CA ASN A 138 13.68 -22.45 -12.42
C ASN A 138 13.33 -21.77 -11.09
N TRP A 139 13.40 -20.44 -11.02
CA TRP A 139 13.07 -19.67 -9.83
C TRP A 139 11.60 -19.31 -9.72
N ILE A 140 10.86 -19.31 -10.82
CA ILE A 140 9.40 -19.05 -10.82
C ILE A 140 8.66 -19.96 -9.83
N PRO A 141 8.83 -21.30 -9.84
CA PRO A 141 8.14 -22.18 -8.88
C PRO A 141 8.64 -21.97 -7.44
N ILE A 142 9.90 -21.58 -7.24
CA ILE A 142 10.45 -21.28 -5.91
C ILE A 142 9.76 -20.03 -5.35
N LEU A 143 9.63 -18.99 -6.17
CA LEU A 143 8.95 -17.75 -5.80
C LEU A 143 7.46 -17.95 -5.56
N ASP A 144 6.78 -18.76 -6.39
CA ASP A 144 5.38 -19.14 -6.19
C ASP A 144 5.17 -19.87 -4.86
N GLU A 145 6.06 -20.83 -4.52
CA GLU A 145 6.03 -21.50 -3.22
C GLU A 145 6.25 -20.53 -2.06
N PHE A 146 7.18 -19.57 -2.20
CA PHE A 146 7.42 -18.53 -1.19
C PHE A 146 6.24 -17.58 -1.00
N GLN A 147 5.50 -17.26 -2.08
CA GLN A 147 4.29 -16.44 -2.00
C GLN A 147 3.13 -17.19 -1.33
N ARG A 148 3.01 -18.50 -1.58
CA ARG A 148 1.92 -19.32 -1.04
C ARG A 148 2.15 -19.77 0.41
N ASP A 149 3.35 -20.22 0.74
CA ASP A 149 3.73 -20.69 2.08
C ASP A 149 5.20 -20.35 2.37
N PRO A 150 5.50 -19.15 2.90
CA PRO A 150 6.87 -18.72 3.16
C PRO A 150 7.56 -19.57 4.24
N GLN A 151 6.82 -20.10 5.22
CA GLN A 151 7.41 -20.93 6.27
C GLN A 151 7.78 -22.31 5.73
N GLY A 152 6.88 -22.94 4.95
CA GLY A 152 7.15 -24.20 4.28
C GLY A 152 8.29 -24.10 3.27
N ALA A 153 8.32 -23.05 2.46
CA ALA A 153 9.40 -22.80 1.50
C ALA A 153 10.76 -22.60 2.21
N MET A 154 10.81 -21.82 3.29
CA MET A 154 12.04 -21.68 4.10
C MET A 154 12.54 -23.03 4.64
N HIS A 155 11.64 -23.89 5.12
CA HIS A 155 12.02 -25.22 5.60
C HIS A 155 12.51 -26.13 4.47
N LYS A 156 11.85 -26.10 3.30
CA LYS A 156 12.21 -26.90 2.12
C LYS A 156 13.57 -26.48 1.56
N TYR A 157 13.82 -25.18 1.46
CA TYR A 157 15.04 -24.63 0.87
C TYR A 157 16.15 -24.31 1.89
N LYS A 158 15.99 -24.69 3.17
CA LYS A 158 16.96 -24.37 4.24
C LYS A 158 18.40 -24.78 3.93
N ASN A 159 18.58 -25.87 3.18
CA ASN A 159 19.89 -26.42 2.81
C ASN A 159 20.43 -25.83 1.49
N ASN A 160 19.62 -25.08 0.74
CA ASN A 160 20.03 -24.45 -0.51
C ASN A 160 20.56 -23.04 -0.23
N SER A 161 21.89 -22.95 -0.08
CA SER A 161 22.59 -21.69 0.20
C SER A 161 22.34 -20.62 -0.87
N LYS A 162 22.23 -21.02 -2.15
CA LYS A 162 21.94 -20.08 -3.25
C LYS A 162 20.55 -19.47 -3.08
N VAL A 163 19.53 -20.29 -2.80
CA VAL A 163 18.16 -19.80 -2.60
C VAL A 163 18.08 -18.82 -1.43
N LYS A 164 18.66 -19.20 -0.29
CA LYS A 164 18.68 -18.35 0.90
C LYS A 164 19.39 -17.01 0.65
N LYS A 165 20.57 -17.04 0.03
CA LYS A 165 21.37 -15.82 -0.21
C LYS A 165 20.66 -14.88 -1.16
N THR A 166 20.08 -15.37 -2.25
CA THR A 166 19.38 -14.50 -3.20
C THR A 166 18.07 -13.99 -2.63
N LEU A 167 17.31 -14.79 -1.87
CA LEU A 167 16.09 -14.31 -1.25
C LEU A 167 16.35 -13.22 -0.21
N LEU A 168 17.41 -13.35 0.59
CA LEU A 168 17.83 -12.29 1.50
C LEU A 168 18.19 -11.00 0.74
N LYS A 169 18.99 -11.11 -0.33
CA LYS A 169 19.31 -9.96 -1.19
C LYS A 169 18.06 -9.33 -1.82
N LEU A 170 17.11 -10.13 -2.28
CA LEU A 170 15.86 -9.64 -2.83
C LEU A 170 15.04 -8.89 -1.76
N CYS A 171 14.93 -9.45 -0.55
CA CYS A 171 14.29 -8.79 0.58
C CYS A 171 15.00 -7.50 0.98
N ASP A 172 16.34 -7.47 0.96
CA ASP A 172 17.12 -6.27 1.25
C ASP A 172 16.83 -5.19 0.21
N VAL A 173 16.83 -5.52 -1.08
CA VAL A 173 16.52 -4.57 -2.17
C VAL A 173 15.09 -4.04 -2.05
N LEU A 174 14.11 -4.92 -1.83
CA LEU A 174 12.71 -4.53 -1.68
C LEU A 174 12.50 -3.68 -0.42
N GLY A 175 13.01 -4.13 0.72
CA GLY A 175 12.89 -3.43 2.00
C GLY A 175 13.55 -2.05 1.96
N ASP A 176 14.73 -1.96 1.36
CA ASP A 176 15.41 -0.67 1.19
C ASP A 176 14.62 0.26 0.27
N THR A 177 14.00 -0.26 -0.80
CA THR A 177 13.15 0.52 -1.70
C THR A 177 11.92 1.07 -0.97
N PHE A 178 11.25 0.24 -0.16
CA PHE A 178 10.11 0.68 0.66
C PHE A 178 10.51 1.73 1.71
N LEU A 179 11.66 1.54 2.37
CA LEU A 179 12.18 2.51 3.34
C LEU A 179 12.53 3.85 2.69
N HIS A 180 12.92 3.85 1.42
CA HIS A 180 13.21 5.08 0.67
C HIS A 180 11.96 5.74 0.08
N MET A 181 10.90 4.99 -0.21
CA MET A 181 9.60 5.58 -0.54
C MET A 181 9.07 6.43 0.61
N ASP A 182 9.23 5.97 1.85
CA ASP A 182 8.75 6.72 3.02
C ASP A 182 9.53 8.04 3.21
N LYS A 183 10.81 8.06 2.83
CA LYS A 183 11.66 9.26 2.91
C LYS A 183 11.47 10.23 1.74
N SER A 184 11.14 9.73 0.55
CA SER A 184 10.89 10.54 -0.65
C SER A 184 9.48 11.14 -0.69
N LYS A 185 8.55 10.58 0.10
CA LYS A 185 7.24 11.17 0.37
C LYS A 185 7.23 12.20 1.50
N LYS A 186 8.38 12.78 1.86
CA LYS A 186 8.32 14.08 2.53
C LYS A 186 7.62 15.02 1.57
N THR A 187 6.38 15.38 1.90
CA THR A 187 5.62 16.33 1.09
C THR A 187 6.45 17.62 0.96
N GLU A 188 6.25 18.39 -0.10
CA GLU A 188 6.89 19.70 -0.23
C GLU A 188 6.64 20.56 1.04
N GLU A 189 5.49 20.35 1.70
CA GLU A 189 5.16 20.93 3.00
C GLU A 189 6.09 20.48 4.14
N GLU A 190 6.48 19.21 4.21
CA GLU A 190 7.42 18.71 5.22
C GLU A 190 8.86 19.17 4.96
N LEU A 191 9.28 19.27 3.69
CA LEU A 191 10.56 19.86 3.33
C LEU A 191 10.59 21.34 3.67
N LEU A 192 9.53 22.07 3.32
CA LEU A 192 9.38 23.48 3.67
C LEU A 192 9.38 23.67 5.19
N CYS A 193 8.65 22.83 5.95
CA CYS A 193 8.68 22.85 7.41
C CYS A 193 10.08 22.57 7.97
N GLY A 194 10.83 21.65 7.35
CA GLY A 194 12.21 21.35 7.71
C GLY A 194 13.11 22.58 7.58
N ASP A 195 13.16 23.18 6.39
CA ASP A 195 13.96 24.37 6.10
C ASP A 195 13.57 25.55 7.01
N LEU A 196 12.29 25.65 7.33
CA LEU A 196 11.77 26.68 8.23
C LEU A 196 12.24 26.50 9.68
N MET A 197 12.32 25.26 10.16
CA MET A 197 12.80 24.93 11.49
C MET A 197 14.33 25.01 11.63
N GLU A 198 15.07 25.00 10.52
CA GLU A 198 16.51 25.24 10.50
C GLU A 198 16.86 26.72 10.75
N ASN A 199 15.93 27.65 10.50
CA ASN A 199 16.17 29.05 10.76
C ASN A 199 16.17 29.34 12.29
N PRO A 200 17.29 29.83 12.87
CA PRO A 200 17.40 30.05 14.31
C PRO A 200 16.40 31.10 14.82
N GLN A 201 16.06 32.11 14.01
CA GLN A 201 15.12 33.17 14.40
C GLN A 201 13.68 32.64 14.47
N VAL A 202 13.29 31.77 13.56
CA VAL A 202 11.98 31.10 13.59
C VAL A 202 11.90 30.19 14.81
N LYS A 203 12.95 29.41 15.07
CA LYS A 203 13.01 28.52 16.24
C LYS A 203 12.92 29.28 17.56
N GLU A 204 13.64 30.38 17.70
CA GLU A 204 13.57 31.24 18.88
C GLU A 204 12.18 31.86 19.04
N ALA A 205 11.59 32.35 17.95
CA ALA A 205 10.22 32.88 17.96
C ALA A 205 9.17 31.84 18.37
N LEU A 206 9.30 30.59 17.91
CA LEU A 206 8.39 29.49 18.27
C LEU A 206 8.52 29.05 19.73
N LEU A 207 9.67 29.28 20.37
CA LEU A 207 9.91 28.97 21.78
C LEU A 207 9.43 30.09 22.73
N ASP A 208 9.05 31.25 22.20
CA ASP A 208 8.54 32.35 23.02
C ASP A 208 7.21 31.96 23.71
N PRO A 209 7.07 32.13 25.04
CA PRO A 209 5.87 31.72 25.76
C PRO A 209 4.58 32.39 25.28
N LEU A 210 4.64 33.62 24.79
CA LEU A 210 3.46 34.32 24.27
C LEU A 210 3.06 33.74 22.91
N VAL A 211 4.03 33.47 22.03
CA VAL A 211 3.79 32.81 20.74
C VAL A 211 3.18 31.41 20.92
N MET A 212 3.70 30.61 21.87
CA MET A 212 3.12 29.31 22.20
C MET A 212 1.67 29.44 22.68
N LYS A 213 1.39 30.45 23.51
CA LYS A 213 0.03 30.73 24.00
C LYS A 213 -0.91 31.18 22.89
N ILE A 214 -0.44 32.04 21.97
CA ILE A 214 -1.17 32.45 20.76
C ILE A 214 -1.51 31.22 19.91
N THR A 215 -0.53 30.35 19.66
CA THR A 215 -0.73 29.10 18.90
C THR A 215 -1.79 28.21 19.56
N SER A 216 -1.79 28.09 20.89
CA SER A 216 -2.83 27.36 21.64
C SER A 216 -4.22 27.96 21.41
N TYR A 217 -4.35 29.28 21.53
CA TYR A 217 -5.63 29.96 21.31
C TYR A 217 -6.12 29.87 19.87
N MET A 218 -5.22 29.90 18.87
CA MET A 218 -5.58 29.67 17.47
C MET A 218 -6.10 28.25 17.25
N LYS A 219 -5.47 27.23 17.85
CA LYS A 219 -5.93 25.83 17.79
C LYS A 219 -7.30 25.64 18.45
N GLU A 220 -7.58 26.40 19.51
CA GLU A 220 -8.88 26.43 20.19
C GLU A 220 -9.95 27.26 19.44
N GLY A 221 -9.59 27.97 18.36
CA GLY A 221 -10.50 28.88 17.66
C GLY A 221 -10.85 30.14 18.46
N ALA A 222 -10.10 30.47 19.51
CA ALA A 222 -10.38 31.58 20.43
C ALA A 222 -9.75 32.90 19.95
N ASN A 223 -10.22 33.41 18.80
CA ASN A 223 -9.66 34.60 18.14
C ASN A 223 -9.62 35.86 19.02
N ASP A 224 -10.63 36.07 19.88
CA ASP A 224 -10.66 37.21 20.81
C ASP A 224 -9.48 37.21 21.79
N LYS A 225 -9.06 36.02 22.24
CA LYS A 225 -7.93 35.87 23.16
C LYS A 225 -6.61 36.15 22.43
N VAL A 226 -6.48 35.72 21.17
CA VAL A 226 -5.33 36.03 20.33
C VAL A 226 -5.20 37.54 20.17
N GLN A 227 -6.27 38.26 19.83
CA GLN A 227 -6.25 39.72 19.71
C GLN A 227 -5.85 40.42 21.00
N ARG A 228 -6.37 39.98 22.16
CA ARG A 228 -5.95 40.52 23.46
C ARG A 228 -4.47 40.28 23.75
N CYS A 229 -3.96 39.08 23.44
CA CYS A 229 -2.53 38.79 23.56
C CYS A 229 -1.69 39.73 22.68
N LEU A 230 -2.12 39.96 21.43
CA LEU A 230 -1.46 40.87 20.49
C LEU A 230 -1.41 42.33 20.98
N GLN A 231 -2.42 42.78 21.73
CA GLN A 231 -2.44 44.13 22.31
C GLN A 231 -1.44 44.31 23.46
N THR A 232 -1.07 43.22 24.14
CA THR A 232 -0.15 43.24 25.29
C THR A 232 1.31 42.94 24.92
N VAL A 233 1.62 42.89 23.62
CA VAL A 233 2.93 42.48 23.08
C VAL A 233 4.03 43.51 23.37
N ASN A 234 5.15 43.05 23.92
CA ASN A 234 6.38 43.84 24.03
C ASN A 234 7.10 43.97 22.67
N PRO A 235 7.97 44.99 22.46
CA PRO A 235 8.66 45.20 21.17
C PRO A 235 9.47 43.99 20.68
N GLU A 236 10.05 43.21 21.59
CA GLU A 236 10.79 41.98 21.28
C GLU A 236 9.85 40.87 20.78
N GLN A 237 8.78 40.60 21.50
CA GLN A 237 7.74 39.64 21.10
C GLN A 237 7.08 40.04 19.78
N LYS A 238 6.94 41.35 19.52
CA LYS A 238 6.46 41.85 18.23
C LYS A 238 7.37 41.42 17.08
N ARG A 239 8.69 41.41 17.29
CA ARG A 239 9.65 40.91 16.29
C ARG A 239 9.46 39.42 16.06
N HIS A 240 9.34 38.61 17.12
CA HIS A 240 9.08 37.17 16.98
C HIS A 240 7.80 36.88 16.20
N ILE A 241 6.70 37.55 16.53
CA ILE A 241 5.43 37.42 15.82
C ILE A 241 5.58 37.86 14.36
N GLN A 242 6.27 38.99 14.10
CA GLN A 242 6.50 39.47 12.74
C GLN A 242 7.33 38.47 11.93
N THR A 243 8.40 37.91 12.50
CA THR A 243 9.19 36.86 11.85
C THR A 243 8.30 35.70 11.42
N LEU A 244 7.43 35.20 12.30
CA LEU A 244 6.53 34.09 11.95
C LEU A 244 5.50 34.46 10.88
N VAL A 245 5.07 35.72 10.80
CA VAL A 245 4.20 36.21 9.73
C VAL A 245 4.96 36.31 8.40
N ASP A 246 6.19 36.84 8.42
CA ASP A 246 7.03 36.99 7.23
C ASP A 246 7.39 35.62 6.61
N PHE A 247 7.53 34.60 7.45
CA PHE A 247 7.73 33.20 7.05
C PHE A 247 6.42 32.47 6.70
N GLY A 248 5.28 33.14 6.73
CA GLY A 248 3.98 32.59 6.35
C GLY A 248 3.40 31.57 7.33
N LEU A 249 3.96 31.43 8.54
CA LEU A 249 3.45 30.53 9.57
C LEU A 249 2.17 31.08 10.21
N PHE A 250 2.11 32.39 10.39
CA PHE A 250 0.92 33.08 10.90
C PHE A 250 0.33 33.99 9.83
N SER A 251 -0.99 33.98 9.75
CA SER A 251 -1.76 35.01 9.07
C SER A 251 -2.82 35.54 10.02
N PHE A 252 -2.85 36.85 10.19
CA PHE A 252 -3.89 37.53 10.95
C PHE A 252 -4.83 38.17 9.95
N SER A 253 -6.06 37.65 9.85
CA SER A 253 -7.12 38.38 9.17
C SER A 253 -7.48 39.56 10.07
N MET A 254 -7.09 40.77 9.67
CA MET A 254 -7.62 42.00 10.25
C MET A 254 -9.05 42.25 9.80
#